data_AF-A0A327JE71-F1
#
_entry.id   AF-A0A327JE71-F1
#
_cell.length_a   1.000
_cell.length_b   1.000
_cell.length_c   1.000
_cell.angle_alpha   90.00
_cell.angle_beta   90.00
_cell.angle_gamma   90.00
#
_symmetry.space_group_name_H-M   'P 1'
#
loop_
_entity.id
_entity.type
_entity.pdbx_description
1 polymer ?
#
loop_
_entity_poly.entity_id
_entity_poly.type
_entity_poly.pdbx_seq_one_letter_code
_entity_poly.pdbx_strand_id
1 'polypeptide(L)'
;TFVPVMLWISALAAGVKISIFTLIGMRLRRVIPNRVVNPLIKAHKAGLDVAINQLESHYLAGGNVDRVVNALIAAQRANIELTFAR
;
A
#
# COMPACT_ATOMS: atom_id res chain seq x y z
N THR A 1 -6.46 -16.13 8.17
CA THR A 1 -5.37 -15.94 9.14
C THR A 1 -5.74 -14.86 10.13
N PHE A 2 -5.72 -15.19 11.43
CA PHE A 2 -6.47 -14.51 12.49
C PHE A 2 -5.86 -13.20 13.00
N VAL A 3 -4.56 -12.93 12.80
CA VAL A 3 -3.96 -11.63 13.13
C VAL A 3 -2.86 -11.30 12.11
N PRO A 4 -2.85 -10.12 11.48
CA PRO A 4 -1.83 -9.73 10.50
C PRO A 4 -0.49 -9.35 11.17
N VAL A 5 -0.05 -10.07 12.19
CA VAL A 5 1.23 -9.80 12.89
C VAL A 5 2.39 -9.94 11.94
N MET A 6 2.40 -11.00 11.11
CA MET A 6 3.44 -11.18 10.08
C MET A 6 3.48 -9.97 9.13
N LEU A 7 2.32 -9.53 8.63
CA LEU A 7 2.24 -8.41 7.71
C LEU A 7 2.74 -7.10 8.34
N TRP A 8 2.39 -6.88 9.60
CA TRP A 8 2.86 -5.73 10.38
C TRP A 8 4.39 -5.73 10.53
N ILE A 9 4.98 -6.87 10.91
CA ILE A 9 6.43 -7.03 11.01
C ILE A 9 7.09 -6.81 9.65
N SER A 10 6.53 -7.36 8.57
CA SER A 10 7.05 -7.16 7.21
C SER A 10 7.05 -5.69 6.79
N ALA A 11 6.00 -4.94 7.16
CA ALA A 11 5.93 -3.51 6.88
C ALA A 11 6.97 -2.71 7.66
N LEU A 12 7.11 -2.99 8.95
CA LEU A 12 8.14 -2.36 9.80
C LEU A 12 9.56 -2.66 9.29
N ALA A 13 9.85 -3.91 8.94
CA ALA A 13 11.14 -4.31 8.38
C ALA A 13 11.43 -3.63 7.03
N ALA A 14 10.39 -3.22 6.29
CA ALA A 14 10.52 -2.46 5.06
C ALA A 14 10.60 -0.93 5.28
N GLY A 15 10.60 -0.44 6.53
CA GLY A 15 10.60 0.99 6.85
C GLY A 15 9.22 1.66 6.83
N VAL A 16 8.16 0.91 6.50
CA VAL A 16 6.79 1.42 6.47
C VAL A 16 6.21 1.39 7.89
N LYS A 17 6.16 2.56 8.52
CA LYS A 17 5.60 2.71 9.87
C LYS A 17 4.08 2.70 9.82
N ILE A 18 3.49 1.54 10.11
CA ILE A 18 2.04 1.38 10.28
C ILE A 18 1.72 0.83 11.66
N SER A 19 0.66 1.36 12.27
CA SER A 19 0.20 0.87 13.57
C SER A 19 -0.58 -0.44 13.41
N ILE A 20 -0.52 -1.31 14.42
CA ILE A 20 -1.34 -2.53 14.43
C ILE A 20 -2.84 -2.18 14.40
N PHE A 21 -3.24 -1.07 15.03
CA PHE A 21 -4.60 -0.55 15.00
C PHE A 21 -5.07 -0.19 13.59
N THR A 22 -4.18 0.32 12.74
CA THR A 22 -4.49 0.60 11.33
C THR A 22 -4.86 -0.68 10.58
N LEU A 23 -4.14 -1.79 10.80
CA LEU A 23 -4.44 -3.08 10.17
C LEU A 23 -5.77 -3.66 10.63
N ILE A 24 -6.11 -3.48 11.90
CA ILE A 24 -7.41 -3.87 12.46
C ILE A 24 -8.51 -2.98 11.86
N GLY A 25 -8.29 -1.66 11.82
CA GLY A 25 -9.20 -0.68 11.25
C GLY A 25 -9.47 -0.88 9.75
N MET A 26 -8.49 -1.38 8.99
CA MET A 26 -8.70 -1.82 7.61
C MET A 26 -9.77 -2.91 7.54
N ARG A 27 -9.67 -3.95 8.38
CA ARG A 27 -10.64 -5.05 8.37
C ARG A 27 -12.05 -4.59 8.75
N LEU A 28 -12.16 -3.67 9.71
CA LEU A 28 -13.44 -3.05 10.07
C LEU A 28 -14.07 -2.31 8.90
N ARG A 29 -13.26 -1.59 8.11
CA ARG A 29 -13.68 -0.90 6.88
C ARG A 29 -13.80 -1.83 5.66
N ARG A 30 -13.80 -3.15 5.87
CA ARG A 30 -13.88 -4.18 4.80
C ARG A 30 -12.71 -4.13 3.80
N VAL A 31 -11.58 -3.56 4.19
CA VAL A 31 -10.34 -3.55 3.41
C VAL A 31 -9.48 -4.75 3.80
N ILE A 32 -8.98 -5.50 2.81
CA ILE A 32 -8.06 -6.61 3.06
C ILE A 32 -6.64 -6.05 3.23
N PRO A 33 -6.02 -6.11 4.43
CA PRO A 33 -4.76 -5.41 4.70
C PRO A 33 -3.62 -5.82 3.75
N ASN A 34 -3.53 -7.11 3.42
CA ASN A 34 -2.50 -7.66 2.55
C ASN A 34 -2.51 -7.05 1.13
N ARG A 35 -3.69 -6.62 0.65
CA ARG A 35 -3.87 -6.03 -0.69
C ARG A 35 -3.44 -4.56 -0.76
N VAL A 36 -3.26 -3.91 0.38
CA VAL A 36 -2.87 -2.49 0.47
C VAL A 36 -1.43 -2.36 0.96
N VAL A 37 -1.06 -3.10 2.01
CA VAL A 37 0.25 -2.99 2.65
C VAL A 37 1.38 -3.52 1.77
N ASN A 38 1.18 -4.62 1.03
CA ASN A 38 2.24 -5.14 0.15
C ASN A 38 2.55 -4.17 -1.01
N PRO A 39 1.55 -3.62 -1.74
CA PRO A 39 1.81 -2.54 -2.68
C PRO A 39 2.45 -1.31 -2.02
N LEU A 40 2.01 -0.92 -0.82
CA LEU A 40 2.62 0.21 -0.10
C LEU A 40 4.11 -0.02 0.19
N ILE A 41 4.49 -1.23 0.62
CA ILE A 41 5.90 -1.62 0.83
C ILE A 41 6.70 -1.49 -0.47
N LYS A 42 6.14 -1.96 -1.60
CA LYS A 42 6.79 -1.83 -2.92
C LYS A 42 6.97 -0.36 -3.32
N ALA A 43 5.94 0.45 -3.14
CA ALA A 43 5.97 1.89 -3.44
C ALA A 43 7.05 2.59 -2.62
N HIS A 44 7.07 2.36 -1.30
CA HIS A 44 8.07 2.95 -0.40
C HIS A 44 9.50 2.54 -0.79
N LYS A 45 9.75 1.26 -1.09
CA LYS A 45 11.06 0.78 -1.55
C LYS A 45 11.48 1.34 -2.90
N ALA A 46 10.54 1.74 -3.74
CA ALA A 46 10.80 2.38 -5.03
C ALA A 46 10.98 3.91 -4.91
N GLY A 47 10.89 4.47 -3.70
CA GLY A 47 10.97 5.91 -3.48
C GLY A 47 9.69 6.66 -3.87
N LEU A 48 8.57 5.96 -4.05
CA LEU A 48 7.27 6.58 -4.31
C LEU A 48 6.65 7.02 -2.99
N ASP A 49 6.31 8.30 -2.88
CA ASP A 49 5.53 8.83 -1.76
C ASP A 49 4.03 8.63 -2.05
N VAL A 50 3.49 7.51 -1.56
CA VAL A 50 2.07 7.19 -1.69
C VAL A 50 1.47 6.98 -0.31
N ALA A 51 0.38 7.67 -0.04
CA ALA A 51 -0.30 7.55 1.24
C ALA A 51 -1.12 6.26 1.32
N ILE A 52 -1.15 5.65 2.50
CA ILE A 52 -1.94 4.44 2.74
C ILE A 52 -3.43 4.66 2.44
N ASN A 53 -3.97 5.82 2.82
CA ASN A 53 -5.38 6.17 2.60
C ASN A 53 -5.71 6.22 1.10
N GLN A 54 -4.77 6.63 0.23
CA GLN A 54 -4.99 6.66 -1.21
C GLN A 54 -5.12 5.24 -1.78
N LEU A 55 -4.24 4.34 -1.34
CA LEU A 55 -4.29 2.92 -1.74
C LEU A 55 -5.55 2.23 -1.19
N GLU A 56 -5.97 2.56 0.03
CA GLU A 56 -7.22 2.06 0.62
C GLU A 56 -8.45 2.57 -0.14
N SER A 57 -8.53 3.87 -0.45
CA SER A 57 -9.62 4.45 -1.24
C SER A 57 -9.71 3.80 -2.62
N HIS A 58 -8.57 3.60 -3.28
CA HIS A 58 -8.53 2.92 -4.58
C HIS A 58 -8.98 1.46 -4.48
N TYR A 59 -8.59 0.76 -3.40
CA TYR A 59 -9.06 -0.61 -3.12
C TYR A 59 -10.57 -0.66 -2.93
N LEU A 60 -11.13 0.27 -2.15
CA LEU A 60 -12.57 0.38 -1.88
C LEU A 60 -13.37 0.74 -3.14
N ALA A 61 -12.78 1.51 -4.06
CA ALA A 61 -13.35 1.78 -5.37
C ALA A 61 -13.36 0.55 -6.32
N GLY A 62 -12.88 -0.62 -5.85
CA GLY A 62 -12.77 -1.84 -6.65
C GLY A 62 -11.53 -1.89 -7.55
N GLY A 63 -10.60 -0.95 -7.37
CA GLY A 63 -9.38 -0.85 -8.15
C GLY A 63 -8.30 -1.87 -7.74
N ASN A 64 -7.38 -2.14 -8.66
CA ASN A 64 -6.23 -3.03 -8.41
C ASN A 64 -5.00 -2.22 -7.99
N VAL A 65 -4.85 -2.06 -6.68
CA VAL A 65 -3.75 -1.33 -6.03
C VAL A 65 -2.37 -1.81 -6.47
N ASP A 66 -2.15 -3.12 -6.60
CA ASP A 66 -0.86 -3.67 -6.98
C ASP A 66 -0.48 -3.27 -8.42
N ARG A 67 -1.46 -3.32 -9.34
CA ARG A 67 -1.26 -2.91 -10.74
C ARG A 67 -0.91 -1.43 -10.84
N VAL A 68 -1.59 -0.57 -10.09
CA VAL A 68 -1.33 0.88 -10.10
C VAL A 68 0.06 1.18 -9.55
N VAL A 69 0.44 0.59 -8.41
CA VAL A 69 1.78 0.77 -7.85
C VAL A 69 2.85 0.27 -8.81
N ASN A 70 2.69 -0.91 -9.43
CA ASN A 70 3.67 -1.41 -10.39
C ASN A 70 3.84 -0.47 -11.60
N ALA A 71 2.74 0.14 -12.08
CA ALA A 71 2.79 1.14 -13.16
C ALA A 71 3.53 2.41 -12.74
N LEU A 72 3.29 2.91 -11.52
CA LEU A 72 4.03 4.05 -10.98
C LEU A 72 5.53 3.76 -10.82
N ILE A 73 5.88 2.55 -10.35
CA ILE A 73 7.28 2.13 -10.25
C ILE A 73 7.93 2.09 -11.63
N ALA A 74 7.22 1.59 -12.64
CA ALA A 74 7.72 1.56 -14.02
C ALA A 74 7.92 2.97 -14.58
N ALA A 75 6.98 3.89 -14.34
CA ALA A 75 7.08 5.29 -14.73
C ALA A 75 8.28 6.00 -14.07
N GLN A 76 8.43 5.85 -12.75
CA GLN A 76 9.57 6.38 -11.99
C GLN A 76 10.91 5.88 -12.59
N ARG A 77 11.00 4.59 -12.91
CA ARG A 77 12.20 3.98 -13.53
C ARG A 77 12.46 4.49 -14.94
N ALA A 78 11.42 4.88 -15.67
CA ALA A 78 11.52 5.48 -17.00
C ALA A 78 11.77 7.00 -16.96
N ASN A 79 11.98 7.61 -15.77
CA ASN A 79 12.05 9.06 -15.57
C ASN A 79 10.81 9.81 -16.08
N ILE A 80 9.65 9.16 -16.06
CA ILE A 80 8.37 9.79 -16.38
C ILE A 80 7.73 10.19 -15.05
N GLU A 81 7.55 11.49 -14.84
CA GLU A 81 6.88 12.02 -13.65
C GLU A 81 5.39 11.72 -13.74
N LEU A 82 4.96 10.68 -13.02
CA LEU A 82 3.57 10.27 -12.89
C LEU A 82 3.18 10.33 -11.43
N THR A 83 2.27 11.25 -11.11
CA THR A 83 1.73 11.41 -9.76
C THR A 83 0.50 10.54 -9.56
N PHE A 84 0.35 9.98 -8.35
CA PHE A 84 -0.88 9.26 -7.99
C PHE A 84 -2.00 10.30 -7.84
N ALA A 85 -2.88 10.38 -8.84
CA ALA A 85 -3.99 11.33 -8.86
C ALA A 85 -4.98 11.06 -7.71
N ARG A 86 -5.40 12.15 -7.05
CA ARG A 86 -6.27 12.18 -5.86
C ARG A 86 -7.70 11.77 -6.18
#